data_AF-A0A1I7TH77-F1
#
_entry.id   AF-A0A1I7TH77-F1
#
_cell.length_a   1.000
_cell.length_b   1.000
_cell.length_c   1.000
_cell.angle_alpha   90.00
_cell.angle_beta   90.00
_cell.angle_gamma   90.00
#
_symmetry.space_group_name_H-M   'P 1'
#
loop_
_entity.id
_entity.type
_entity.pdbx_description
1 polymer ?
#
loop_
_entity_poly.entity_id
_entity_poly.type
_entity_poly.pdbx_seq_one_letter_code
_entity_poly.pdbx_strand_id
1 'polypeptide(L)'
;MMKFYDYIREVLKCQLDHVGFELGSDSSKNKRITDCLRSYPITRLDISNDDKETDEDMKYAVSNITVIDKMTLDISNYKEDFQMEIPATPYEIFIDESSFINFEQLLRLKNRRIFLYESCVTEKEINLFVKSWMARESHLELEAFNIDVSGEEAMDVIMDLPHKKTADPNVVEIFREKFYGLRIEEGFDIERSDGKLATLGYGDHSDGPRFFMLIR
;
A
#
# COMPACT_ATOMS: atom_id res chain seq x y z
N MET A 1 29.23 13.97 11.95
CA MET A 1 28.31 12.89 11.53
C MET A 1 28.99 11.74 10.79
N MET A 2 29.93 11.99 9.85
CA MET A 2 30.55 10.92 9.04
C MET A 2 31.25 9.79 9.83
N LYS A 3 31.93 10.11 10.96
CA LYS A 3 32.60 9.12 11.82
C LYS A 3 31.66 8.13 12.53
N PHE A 4 30.43 8.53 12.83
CA PHE A 4 29.46 7.65 13.48
C PHE A 4 28.87 6.65 12.49
N TYR A 5 28.66 7.09 11.25
CA TYR A 5 28.13 6.24 10.18
C TYR A 5 29.12 5.15 9.74
N ASP A 6 30.40 5.50 9.54
CA ASP A 6 31.43 4.50 9.21
C ASP A 6 31.57 3.44 10.32
N TYR A 7 31.42 3.86 11.58
CA TYR A 7 31.42 2.96 12.74
C TYR A 7 30.20 2.04 12.76
N ILE A 8 28.99 2.57 12.55
CA ILE A 8 27.78 1.76 12.42
C ILE A 8 27.90 0.75 11.27
N ARG A 9 28.45 1.15 10.12
CA ARG A 9 28.69 0.26 8.98
C ARG A 9 29.63 -0.89 9.31
N GLU A 10 30.74 -0.61 9.98
CA GLU A 10 31.71 -1.64 10.37
C GLU A 10 31.18 -2.61 11.43
N VAL A 11 30.34 -2.10 12.34
CA VAL A 11 29.85 -2.87 13.48
C VAL A 11 28.61 -3.69 13.13
N LEU A 12 27.64 -3.11 12.41
CA LEU A 12 26.35 -3.77 12.21
C LEU A 12 26.47 -4.95 11.25
N LYS A 13 27.16 -4.81 10.09
CA LYS A 13 27.28 -5.86 9.05
C LYS A 13 26.00 -6.69 8.82
N CYS A 14 24.84 -6.11 9.08
CA CYS A 14 23.57 -6.81 9.13
C CYS A 14 22.56 -6.05 8.28
N GLN A 15 21.55 -6.78 7.85
CA GLN A 15 20.34 -6.19 7.31
C GLN A 15 19.70 -5.27 8.35
N LEU A 16 19.19 -4.12 7.91
CA LEU A 16 18.42 -3.24 8.78
C LEU A 16 16.97 -3.74 8.82
N ASP A 17 16.49 -4.12 10.00
CA ASP A 17 15.15 -4.67 10.15
C ASP A 17 14.07 -3.58 10.01
N HIS A 18 14.23 -2.46 10.68
CA HIS A 18 13.26 -1.38 10.65
C HIS A 18 13.98 -0.03 10.64
N VAL A 19 13.59 0.84 9.71
CA VAL A 19 14.07 2.22 9.62
C VAL A 19 12.87 3.14 9.49
N GLY A 20 12.77 4.13 10.37
CA GLY A 20 11.77 5.18 10.32
C GLY A 20 12.43 6.55 10.30
N PHE A 21 12.02 7.45 9.41
CA PHE A 21 12.42 8.86 9.47
C PHE A 21 11.42 9.81 8.79
N GLU A 22 11.36 11.02 9.31
CA GLU A 22 10.56 12.13 8.79
C GLU A 22 11.46 13.03 7.93
N LEU A 23 10.98 13.43 6.75
CA LEU A 23 11.68 14.37 5.88
C LEU A 23 11.58 15.78 6.44
N GLY A 24 12.74 16.38 6.73
CA GLY A 24 12.80 17.76 7.20
C GLY A 24 12.91 18.77 6.06
N SER A 25 12.79 20.07 6.36
CA SER A 25 12.94 21.15 5.37
C SER A 25 14.35 21.30 4.76
N ASP A 26 15.37 20.61 5.30
CA ASP A 26 16.74 20.64 4.78
C ASP A 26 16.99 19.46 3.82
N SER A 27 16.72 19.69 2.53
CA SER A 27 16.92 18.69 1.47
C SER A 27 18.33 18.09 1.43
N SER A 28 19.35 18.87 1.81
CA SER A 28 20.72 18.35 1.86
C SER A 28 20.91 17.26 2.93
N LYS A 29 20.18 17.35 4.05
CA LYS A 29 20.18 16.32 5.09
C LYS A 29 19.37 15.11 4.67
N ASN A 30 18.18 15.32 4.10
CA ASN A 30 17.33 14.24 3.58
C ASN A 30 18.10 13.38 2.58
N LYS A 31 18.73 14.01 1.59
CA LYS A 31 19.57 13.34 0.59
C LYS A 31 20.71 12.53 1.21
N ARG A 32 21.40 13.09 2.22
CA ARG A 32 22.49 12.38 2.91
C ARG A 32 22.00 11.16 3.68
N ILE A 33 20.81 11.22 4.27
CA ILE A 33 20.18 10.08 4.95
C ILE A 33 19.84 9.02 3.90
N THR A 34 19.18 9.40 2.81
CA THR A 34 18.86 8.49 1.68
C THR A 34 20.09 7.83 1.10
N ASP A 35 21.17 8.57 0.81
CA ASP A 35 22.41 8.03 0.26
C ASP A 35 23.10 7.04 1.20
N CYS A 36 22.97 7.28 2.50
CA CYS A 36 23.41 6.37 3.55
C CYS A 36 22.59 5.07 3.52
N LEU A 37 21.25 5.17 3.49
CA LEU A 37 20.35 4.02 3.55
C LEU A 37 20.34 3.17 2.27
N ARG A 38 20.58 3.78 1.09
CA ARG A 38 20.67 3.10 -0.21
C ARG A 38 21.62 1.91 -0.22
N SER A 39 22.65 1.91 0.63
CA SER A 39 23.67 0.86 0.66
C SER A 39 23.21 -0.45 1.31
N TYR A 40 22.00 -0.50 1.89
CA TYR A 40 21.48 -1.66 2.62
C TYR A 40 20.10 -2.07 2.11
N PRO A 41 19.82 -3.38 2.00
CA PRO A 41 18.44 -3.84 1.96
C PRO A 41 17.81 -3.59 3.34
N ILE A 42 16.65 -2.95 3.34
CA ILE A 42 15.86 -2.67 4.54
C ILE A 42 14.65 -3.61 4.54
N THR A 43 14.36 -4.27 5.66
CA THR A 43 13.14 -5.10 5.76
C THR A 43 11.92 -4.19 5.76
N ARG A 44 11.86 -3.24 6.71
CA ARG A 44 10.73 -2.31 6.86
C ARG A 44 11.19 -0.86 6.86
N LEU A 45 10.55 -0.05 6.02
CA LEU A 45 10.79 1.39 5.94
C LEU A 45 9.50 2.14 6.22
N ASP A 46 9.55 3.06 7.16
CA ASP A 46 8.52 4.07 7.39
C ASP A 46 9.10 5.45 7.06
N ILE A 47 8.48 6.18 6.13
CA ILE A 47 8.90 7.52 5.76
C ILE A 47 7.70 8.44 5.72
N SER A 48 7.84 9.61 6.33
CA SER A 48 6.79 10.62 6.38
C SER A 48 7.27 11.98 5.88
N ASN A 49 6.33 12.75 5.34
CA ASN A 49 6.51 14.18 5.10
C ASN A 49 5.22 14.97 5.32
N ASP A 50 5.37 16.23 5.73
CA ASP A 50 4.28 17.16 6.01
C ASP A 50 4.43 18.53 5.35
N ASP A 51 5.39 18.66 4.43
CA ASP A 51 5.70 19.91 3.72
C ASP A 51 5.91 19.64 2.23
N LYS A 52 5.14 20.30 1.37
CA LYS A 52 5.27 20.27 -0.11
C LYS A 52 6.67 20.55 -0.64
N GLU A 53 7.53 21.23 0.12
CA GLU A 53 8.91 21.48 -0.28
C GLU A 53 9.77 20.19 -0.23
N THR A 54 9.28 19.13 0.41
CA THR A 54 9.94 17.83 0.53
C THR A 54 9.50 16.81 -0.53
N ASP A 55 8.56 17.15 -1.41
CA ASP A 55 8.05 16.25 -2.47
C ASP A 55 9.17 15.58 -3.28
N GLU A 56 10.21 16.34 -3.64
CA GLU A 56 11.35 15.83 -4.41
C GLU A 56 12.28 14.95 -3.57
N ASP A 57 12.41 15.24 -2.27
CA ASP A 57 13.17 14.40 -1.34
C ASP A 57 12.46 13.07 -1.10
N MET A 58 11.13 13.08 -1.05
CA MET A 58 10.28 11.89 -0.94
C MET A 58 10.45 10.98 -2.15
N LYS A 59 10.30 11.54 -3.36
CA LYS A 59 10.57 10.81 -4.62
C LYS A 59 11.99 10.25 -4.64
N TYR A 60 12.96 11.04 -4.17
CA TYR A 60 14.35 10.62 -4.11
C TYR A 60 14.55 9.46 -3.13
N ALA A 61 13.98 9.51 -1.93
CA ALA A 61 14.06 8.44 -0.95
C ALA A 61 13.44 7.13 -1.46
N VAL A 62 12.19 7.21 -1.93
CA VAL A 62 11.42 6.06 -2.42
C VAL A 62 12.09 5.37 -3.61
N SER A 63 12.70 6.14 -4.53
CA SER A 63 13.37 5.58 -5.71
C SER A 63 14.77 5.02 -5.44
N ASN A 64 15.42 5.40 -4.33
CA ASN A 64 16.82 5.04 -4.06
C ASN A 64 16.99 4.08 -2.88
N ILE A 65 16.02 3.93 -1.99
CA ILE A 65 16.11 2.97 -0.88
C ILE A 65 15.53 1.62 -1.31
N THR A 66 16.29 0.54 -1.10
CA THR A 66 15.82 -0.81 -1.38
C THR A 66 15.12 -1.38 -0.15
N VAL A 67 13.80 -1.59 -0.25
CA VAL A 67 12.96 -2.17 0.80
C VAL A 67 12.41 -3.51 0.32
N ILE A 68 12.49 -4.55 1.16
CA ILE A 68 12.16 -5.92 0.76
C ILE A 68 10.80 -6.41 1.27
N ASP A 69 10.37 -6.02 2.47
CA ASP A 69 9.16 -6.54 3.11
C ASP A 69 8.05 -5.49 3.08
N LYS A 70 8.18 -4.43 3.88
CA LYS A 70 7.13 -3.41 4.04
C LYS A 70 7.65 -2.01 3.84
N MET A 71 6.97 -1.22 3.02
CA MET A 71 7.17 0.22 2.90
C MET A 71 5.89 0.95 3.30
N THR A 72 5.99 1.83 4.30
CA THR A 72 4.91 2.71 4.77
C THR A 72 5.26 4.13 4.38
N LEU A 73 4.36 4.77 3.63
CA LEU A 73 4.50 6.15 3.18
C LEU A 73 3.38 6.96 3.82
N ASP A 74 3.74 7.99 4.57
CA ASP A 74 2.80 8.97 5.13
C ASP A 74 3.09 10.31 4.47
N ILE A 75 2.29 10.66 3.46
CA ILE A 75 2.60 11.77 2.55
C ILE A 75 1.51 12.82 2.68
N SER A 76 1.74 13.80 3.53
CA SER A 76 0.80 14.90 3.73
C SER A 76 1.29 16.20 3.10
N ASN A 77 0.36 17.11 2.82
CA ASN A 77 0.63 18.46 2.31
C ASN A 77 1.50 18.54 1.04
N TYR A 78 1.37 17.59 0.10
CA TYR A 78 2.07 17.61 -1.18
C TYR A 78 1.47 18.61 -2.20
N LYS A 79 2.18 18.91 -3.28
CA LYS A 79 1.70 19.81 -4.36
C LYS A 79 0.49 19.22 -5.11
N GLU A 80 -0.38 20.07 -5.64
CA GLU A 80 -1.59 19.63 -6.38
C GLU A 80 -1.30 18.69 -7.57
N ASP A 81 -0.15 18.85 -8.22
CA ASP A 81 0.30 18.03 -9.34
C ASP A 81 1.32 16.94 -8.93
N PHE A 82 1.40 16.65 -7.63
CA PHE A 82 2.31 15.64 -7.10
C PHE A 82 2.02 14.28 -7.71
N GLN A 83 3.07 13.66 -8.22
CA GLN A 83 3.07 12.34 -8.81
C GLN A 83 4.37 11.64 -8.42
N MET A 84 4.26 10.37 -8.03
CA MET A 84 5.39 9.54 -7.66
C MET A 84 5.17 8.11 -8.15
N GLU A 85 6.24 7.48 -8.62
CA GLU A 85 6.23 6.06 -8.95
C GLU A 85 6.57 5.24 -7.70
N ILE A 86 5.73 4.24 -7.43
CA ILE A 86 5.89 3.35 -6.28
C ILE A 86 6.74 2.15 -6.72
N PRO A 87 7.80 1.80 -5.98
CA PRO A 87 8.64 0.67 -6.33
C PRO A 87 7.88 -0.65 -6.19
N ALA A 88 8.10 -1.57 -7.14
CA ALA A 88 7.56 -2.92 -7.09
C ALA A 88 8.32 -3.86 -6.12
N THR A 89 9.47 -3.41 -5.60
CA THR A 89 10.37 -4.22 -4.78
C THR A 89 9.78 -4.63 -3.41
N PRO A 90 9.12 -3.73 -2.64
CA PRO A 90 8.51 -4.11 -1.37
C PRO A 90 7.39 -5.12 -1.60
N TYR A 91 7.35 -6.16 -0.77
CA TYR A 91 6.26 -7.13 -0.79
C TYR A 91 4.91 -6.48 -0.44
N GLU A 92 4.91 -5.59 0.56
CA GLU A 92 3.78 -4.81 1.05
C GLU A 92 4.05 -3.30 0.89
N ILE A 93 3.07 -2.59 0.33
CA ILE A 93 3.03 -1.13 0.33
C ILE A 93 1.82 -0.66 1.13
N PHE A 94 2.07 0.28 2.03
CA PHE A 94 1.05 1.02 2.77
C PHE A 94 1.26 2.51 2.46
N ILE A 95 0.23 3.19 1.98
CA ILE A 95 0.28 4.61 1.67
C ILE A 95 -0.88 5.30 2.39
N ASP A 96 -0.54 6.16 3.33
CA ASP A 96 -1.46 7.14 3.90
C ASP A 96 -1.58 8.35 2.96
N GLU A 97 -2.74 9.00 2.95
CA GLU A 97 -3.01 10.14 2.03
C GLU A 97 -2.74 9.84 0.53
N SER A 98 -3.18 8.66 0.08
CA SER A 98 -2.93 8.11 -1.25
C SER A 98 -3.71 8.77 -2.41
N SER A 99 -4.30 9.95 -2.20
CA SER A 99 -5.06 10.69 -3.23
C SER A 99 -4.23 11.09 -4.46
N PHE A 100 -2.90 11.05 -4.41
CA PHE A 100 -2.04 11.23 -5.58
C PHE A 100 -1.95 9.98 -6.47
N ILE A 101 -2.41 8.81 -6.02
CA ILE A 101 -2.46 7.56 -6.77
C ILE A 101 -3.78 7.48 -7.53
N ASN A 102 -3.76 7.87 -8.80
CA ASN A 102 -4.92 7.70 -9.67
C ASN A 102 -5.10 6.24 -10.13
N PHE A 103 -6.20 5.96 -10.83
CA PHE A 103 -6.50 4.61 -11.33
C PHE A 103 -5.42 4.04 -12.26
N GLU A 104 -4.80 4.86 -13.12
CA GLU A 104 -3.72 4.38 -13.99
C GLU A 104 -2.47 3.99 -13.18
N GLN A 105 -2.14 4.71 -12.11
CA GLN A 105 -1.06 4.35 -11.20
C GLN A 105 -1.38 3.08 -10.42
N LEU A 106 -2.63 2.94 -9.92
CA LEU A 106 -3.08 1.72 -9.26
C LEU A 106 -2.87 0.49 -10.16
N LEU A 107 -3.21 0.57 -11.45
CA LEU A 107 -3.00 -0.53 -12.41
C LEU A 107 -1.52 -0.89 -12.64
N ARG A 108 -0.60 0.07 -12.40
CA ARG A 108 0.84 -0.14 -12.53
C ARG A 108 1.47 -0.79 -11.30
N LEU A 109 0.83 -0.74 -10.14
CA LEU A 109 1.35 -1.39 -8.93
C LEU A 109 1.56 -2.90 -9.17
N LYS A 110 2.59 -3.43 -8.52
CA LYS A 110 2.98 -4.85 -8.60
C LYS A 110 3.26 -5.48 -7.23
N ASN A 111 3.12 -4.70 -6.17
CA ASN A 111 3.27 -5.17 -4.79
C ASN A 111 2.19 -6.24 -4.50
N ARG A 112 2.52 -7.22 -3.67
CA ARG A 112 1.62 -8.34 -3.37
C ARG A 112 0.56 -7.97 -2.36
N ARG A 113 0.87 -7.00 -1.50
CA ARG A 113 -0.09 -6.40 -0.59
C ARG A 113 -0.10 -4.89 -0.78
N ILE A 114 -1.28 -4.34 -1.00
CA ILE A 114 -1.48 -2.92 -1.31
C ILE A 114 -2.54 -2.39 -0.36
N PHE A 115 -2.17 -1.41 0.45
CA PHE A 115 -3.06 -0.72 1.38
C PHE A 115 -2.99 0.78 1.08
N LEU A 116 -4.11 1.34 0.63
CA LEU A 116 -4.25 2.74 0.24
C LEU A 116 -5.29 3.39 1.14
N TYR A 117 -4.91 4.46 1.82
CA TYR A 117 -5.79 5.25 2.69
C TYR A 117 -5.97 6.64 2.09
N GLU A 118 -7.12 7.25 2.37
CA GLU A 118 -7.57 8.52 1.78
C GLU A 118 -7.38 8.59 0.26
N SER A 119 -7.80 7.54 -0.44
CA SER A 119 -7.65 7.42 -1.90
C SER A 119 -8.66 8.26 -2.69
N CYS A 120 -8.26 8.69 -3.89
CA CYS A 120 -9.15 9.35 -4.85
C CYS A 120 -9.81 8.37 -5.85
N VAL A 121 -9.47 7.08 -5.79
CA VAL A 121 -9.98 6.05 -6.69
C VAL A 121 -11.46 5.78 -6.40
N THR A 122 -12.30 5.86 -7.44
CA THR A 122 -13.75 5.72 -7.31
C THR A 122 -14.20 4.26 -7.20
N GLU A 123 -15.41 4.04 -6.71
CA GLU A 123 -16.02 2.69 -6.61
C GLU A 123 -16.13 2.00 -7.97
N LYS A 124 -16.37 2.77 -9.04
CA LYS A 124 -16.39 2.26 -10.42
C LYS A 124 -15.00 1.80 -10.87
N GLU A 125 -13.96 2.53 -10.50
CA GLU A 125 -12.58 2.16 -10.80
C GLU A 125 -12.15 0.95 -9.97
N ILE A 126 -12.58 0.84 -8.72
CA ILE A 126 -12.39 -0.38 -7.90
C ILE A 126 -13.09 -1.57 -8.58
N ASN A 127 -14.33 -1.42 -9.07
CA ASN A 127 -15.02 -2.47 -9.83
C ASN A 127 -14.21 -2.89 -11.07
N LEU A 128 -13.66 -1.93 -11.83
CA LEU A 128 -12.81 -2.22 -13.00
C LEU A 128 -11.51 -2.93 -12.61
N PHE A 129 -10.89 -2.53 -11.51
CA PHE A 129 -9.72 -3.21 -10.94
C PHE A 129 -10.02 -4.68 -10.63
N VAL A 130 -11.13 -4.94 -9.92
CA VAL A 130 -11.54 -6.30 -9.57
C VAL A 130 -11.85 -7.13 -10.83
N LYS A 131 -12.56 -6.56 -11.81
CA LYS A 131 -12.83 -7.21 -13.10
C LYS A 131 -11.54 -7.55 -13.87
N SER A 132 -10.57 -6.64 -13.88
CA SER A 132 -9.25 -6.88 -14.49
C SER A 132 -8.50 -8.02 -13.79
N TRP A 133 -8.57 -8.09 -12.46
CA TRP A 133 -8.02 -9.23 -11.71
C TRP A 133 -8.75 -10.52 -12.06
N MET A 134 -10.09 -10.54 -12.08
CA MET A 134 -10.90 -11.72 -12.45
C MET A 134 -10.61 -12.20 -13.88
N ALA A 135 -10.33 -11.29 -14.81
CA ALA A 135 -9.94 -11.61 -16.18
C ALA A 135 -8.49 -12.12 -16.31
N ARG A 136 -7.69 -12.08 -15.22
CA ARG A 136 -6.25 -12.41 -15.20
C ARG A 136 -5.43 -11.43 -16.05
N GLU A 137 -5.87 -10.18 -16.13
CA GLU A 137 -5.22 -9.12 -16.91
C GLU A 137 -4.24 -8.30 -16.05
N SER A 138 -4.47 -8.21 -14.74
CA SER A 138 -3.60 -7.45 -13.82
C SER A 138 -3.41 -8.17 -12.48
N HIS A 139 -2.41 -7.71 -11.72
CA HIS A 139 -2.23 -8.07 -10.30
C HIS A 139 -2.20 -9.59 -10.02
N LEU A 140 -1.48 -10.35 -10.86
CA LEU A 140 -1.47 -11.82 -10.79
C LEU A 140 -0.95 -12.39 -9.47
N GLU A 141 0.02 -11.68 -8.88
CA GLU A 141 0.70 -11.99 -7.61
C GLU A 141 0.07 -11.30 -6.40
N LEU A 142 -1.08 -10.64 -6.57
CA LEU A 142 -1.78 -10.00 -5.46
C LEU A 142 -2.19 -11.06 -4.44
N GLU A 143 -2.07 -10.68 -3.17
CA GLU A 143 -2.42 -11.47 -2.00
C GLU A 143 -3.43 -10.72 -1.13
N ALA A 144 -3.28 -9.39 -0.99
CA ALA A 144 -4.20 -8.53 -0.27
C ALA A 144 -4.32 -7.13 -0.90
N PHE A 145 -5.53 -6.59 -0.94
CA PHE A 145 -5.81 -5.22 -1.36
C PHE A 145 -6.82 -4.59 -0.41
N ASN A 146 -6.60 -3.32 -0.07
CA ASN A 146 -7.47 -2.55 0.81
C ASN A 146 -7.43 -1.07 0.44
N ILE A 147 -8.61 -0.46 0.41
CA ILE A 147 -8.84 0.93 -0.02
C ILE A 147 -10.11 1.48 0.63
N ASP A 148 -10.17 2.81 0.79
CA ASP A 148 -11.36 3.50 1.30
C ASP A 148 -12.52 3.42 0.31
N VAL A 149 -13.73 3.49 0.85
CA VAL A 149 -14.96 3.62 0.08
C VAL A 149 -15.92 4.59 0.78
N SER A 150 -16.86 5.15 0.03
CA SER A 150 -17.81 6.13 0.56
C SER A 150 -18.80 5.58 1.61
N GLY A 151 -19.02 4.26 1.66
CA GLY A 151 -19.94 3.63 2.61
C GLY A 151 -20.48 2.29 2.12
N GLU A 152 -21.54 1.81 2.76
CA GLU A 152 -22.17 0.51 2.43
C GLU A 152 -22.67 0.46 0.97
N GLU A 153 -23.27 1.55 0.48
CA GLU A 153 -23.76 1.68 -0.91
C GLU A 153 -22.63 1.54 -1.96
N ALA A 154 -21.37 1.75 -1.58
CA ALA A 154 -20.23 1.54 -2.46
C ALA A 154 -20.14 0.08 -2.91
N MET A 155 -20.53 -0.85 -2.04
CA MET A 155 -20.50 -2.28 -2.35
C MET A 155 -21.47 -2.64 -3.47
N ASP A 156 -22.61 -1.97 -3.60
CA ASP A 156 -23.53 -2.21 -4.72
C ASP A 156 -22.88 -1.91 -6.08
N VAL A 157 -22.02 -0.89 -6.13
CA VAL A 157 -21.27 -0.51 -7.34
C VAL A 157 -20.09 -1.46 -7.58
N ILE A 158 -19.33 -1.77 -6.52
CA ILE A 158 -18.14 -2.64 -6.62
C ILE A 158 -18.53 -4.08 -6.96
N MET A 159 -19.64 -4.57 -6.39
CA MET A 159 -20.10 -5.95 -6.52
C MET A 159 -20.99 -6.20 -7.75
N ASP A 160 -21.10 -5.25 -8.68
CA ASP A 160 -21.68 -5.47 -10.03
C ASP A 160 -20.76 -6.37 -10.89
N LEU A 161 -20.65 -7.63 -10.45
CA LEU A 161 -19.83 -8.71 -10.98
C LEU A 161 -20.34 -10.08 -10.45
N PRO A 162 -19.99 -11.21 -11.07
CA PRO A 162 -20.34 -12.52 -10.56
C PRO A 162 -19.66 -12.82 -9.20
N HIS A 163 -20.47 -13.02 -8.16
CA HIS A 163 -20.00 -13.32 -6.81
C HIS A 163 -20.93 -14.29 -6.08
N LYS A 164 -20.46 -14.88 -4.98
CA LYS A 164 -21.26 -15.70 -4.07
C LYS A 164 -20.93 -15.33 -2.63
N LYS A 165 -21.92 -15.29 -1.74
CA LYS A 165 -21.64 -15.14 -0.31
C LYS A 165 -20.70 -16.27 0.14
N THR A 166 -19.64 -15.92 0.86
CA THR A 166 -18.64 -16.89 1.28
C THR A 166 -19.24 -17.89 2.25
N ALA A 167 -18.88 -19.17 2.09
CA ALA A 167 -19.27 -20.24 3.00
C ALA A 167 -18.28 -20.44 4.14
N ASP A 168 -17.15 -19.70 4.15
CA ASP A 168 -16.10 -19.85 5.14
C ASP A 168 -16.46 -19.11 6.44
N PRO A 169 -16.71 -19.83 7.55
CA PRO A 169 -17.06 -19.20 8.81
C PRO A 169 -15.89 -18.43 9.44
N ASN A 170 -14.65 -18.73 9.04
CA ASN A 170 -13.43 -18.12 9.59
C ASN A 170 -12.99 -16.89 8.81
N VAL A 171 -13.70 -16.54 7.74
CA VAL A 171 -13.35 -15.43 6.85
C VAL A 171 -13.14 -14.14 7.64
N VAL A 172 -14.06 -13.82 8.56
CA VAL A 172 -14.02 -12.62 9.40
C VAL A 172 -12.77 -12.61 10.29
N GLU A 173 -12.34 -13.77 10.79
CA GLU A 173 -11.14 -13.90 11.62
C GLU A 173 -9.87 -13.71 10.78
N ILE A 174 -9.78 -14.37 9.62
CA ILE A 174 -8.66 -14.23 8.68
C ILE A 174 -8.50 -12.77 8.27
N PHE A 175 -9.59 -12.11 7.92
CA PHE A 175 -9.51 -10.70 7.58
C PHE A 175 -9.11 -9.84 8.78
N ARG A 176 -9.61 -10.10 10.00
CA ARG A 176 -9.20 -9.37 11.20
C ARG A 176 -7.69 -9.51 11.47
N GLU A 177 -7.12 -10.69 11.23
CA GLU A 177 -5.68 -10.92 11.36
C GLU A 177 -4.86 -10.18 10.29
N LYS A 178 -5.40 -10.08 9.07
CA LYS A 178 -4.70 -9.48 7.91
C LYS A 178 -4.87 -7.97 7.81
N PHE A 179 -6.01 -7.47 8.25
CA PHE A 179 -6.44 -6.08 8.16
C PHE A 179 -6.84 -5.64 9.59
N TYR A 180 -5.84 -5.20 10.34
CA TYR A 180 -5.99 -4.78 11.73
C TYR A 180 -7.19 -3.85 11.93
N GLY A 181 -7.96 -4.06 13.00
CA GLY A 181 -8.99 -3.11 13.44
C GLY A 181 -10.31 -3.13 12.66
N LEU A 182 -10.49 -3.99 11.66
CA LEU A 182 -11.72 -4.02 10.88
C LEU A 182 -12.84 -4.84 11.54
N ARG A 183 -14.05 -4.27 11.52
CA ARG A 183 -15.29 -5.02 11.76
C ARG A 183 -15.88 -5.39 10.41
N ILE A 184 -15.74 -6.67 10.06
CA ILE A 184 -16.24 -7.19 8.79
C ILE A 184 -17.61 -7.80 9.01
N GLU A 185 -18.56 -7.32 8.23
CA GLU A 185 -19.94 -7.77 8.33
C GLU A 185 -20.16 -9.01 7.49
N GLU A 186 -19.74 -8.97 6.22
CA GLU A 186 -19.95 -10.05 5.24
C GLU A 186 -18.78 -10.19 4.26
N GLY A 187 -18.60 -11.40 3.72
CA GLY A 187 -17.61 -11.72 2.71
C GLY A 187 -18.23 -12.36 1.47
N PHE A 188 -17.69 -12.04 0.30
CA PHE A 188 -18.18 -12.50 -1.00
C PHE A 188 -17.03 -13.09 -1.83
N ASP A 189 -17.15 -14.35 -2.21
CA ASP A 189 -16.17 -15.03 -3.03
C ASP A 189 -16.40 -14.70 -4.52
N ILE A 190 -15.30 -14.37 -5.19
CA ILE A 190 -15.18 -14.20 -6.63
C ILE A 190 -14.12 -15.16 -7.18
N GLU A 191 -14.24 -15.49 -8.45
CA GLU A 191 -13.36 -16.43 -9.13
C GLU A 191 -12.66 -15.76 -10.30
N ARG A 192 -11.34 -15.95 -10.38
CA ARG A 192 -10.52 -15.56 -11.52
C ARG A 192 -10.64 -16.59 -12.63
N SER A 193 -10.37 -16.20 -13.88
CA SER A 193 -10.47 -17.05 -15.06
C SER A 193 -9.61 -18.34 -15.03
N ASP A 194 -8.61 -18.40 -14.15
CA ASP A 194 -7.79 -19.60 -13.89
C ASP A 194 -8.23 -20.43 -12.68
N GLY A 195 -9.39 -20.12 -12.09
CA GLY A 195 -9.96 -20.80 -10.92
C GLY A 195 -9.43 -20.30 -9.57
N LYS A 196 -8.53 -19.30 -9.56
CA LYS A 196 -8.06 -18.70 -8.29
C LYS A 196 -9.21 -17.93 -7.64
N LEU A 197 -9.36 -18.08 -6.32
CA LEU A 197 -10.44 -17.44 -5.57
C LEU A 197 -9.94 -16.18 -4.86
N ALA A 198 -10.81 -15.20 -4.73
CA ALA A 198 -10.62 -14.10 -3.80
C ALA A 198 -11.91 -13.90 -3.01
N THR A 199 -11.77 -13.51 -1.75
CA THR A 199 -12.88 -13.02 -0.96
C THR A 199 -12.83 -11.51 -0.92
N LEU A 200 -13.94 -10.88 -1.26
CA LEU A 200 -14.19 -9.46 -1.13
C LEU A 200 -14.96 -9.20 0.16
N GLY A 201 -14.84 -8.00 0.70
CA GLY A 201 -15.83 -7.53 1.65
C GLY A 201 -15.63 -6.09 2.04
N TYR A 202 -16.43 -5.75 3.04
CA TYR A 202 -16.61 -4.40 3.55
C TYR A 202 -16.58 -4.40 5.08
N GLY A 203 -16.04 -3.31 5.63
CA GLY A 203 -16.01 -3.11 7.07
C GLY A 203 -15.58 -1.70 7.46
N ASP A 204 -15.90 -1.33 8.69
CA ASP A 204 -15.53 -0.04 9.25
C ASP A 204 -14.14 -0.09 9.88
N HIS A 205 -13.35 0.94 9.61
CA HIS A 205 -12.11 1.29 10.30
C HIS A 205 -12.30 2.58 11.13
N SER A 206 -11.33 2.95 11.97
CA SER A 206 -11.38 4.22 12.71
C SER A 206 -11.54 5.45 11.82
N ASP A 207 -11.06 5.36 10.58
CA ASP A 207 -10.93 6.48 9.65
C ASP A 207 -12.02 6.46 8.57
N GLY A 208 -12.89 5.43 8.59
CA GLY A 208 -14.04 5.32 7.71
C GLY A 208 -14.31 3.91 7.17
N PRO A 209 -15.31 3.77 6.29
CA PRO A 209 -15.69 2.52 5.66
C PRO A 209 -14.69 2.09 4.60
N ARG A 210 -14.33 0.79 4.56
CA ARG A 210 -13.25 0.31 3.67
C ARG A 210 -13.62 -0.98 2.94
N PHE A 211 -13.12 -1.06 1.72
CA PHE A 211 -13.15 -2.26 0.89
C PHE A 211 -11.89 -3.08 1.11
N PHE A 212 -12.03 -4.40 1.03
CA PHE A 212 -10.91 -5.32 1.07
C PHE A 212 -11.11 -6.49 0.12
N MET A 213 -9.98 -7.01 -0.34
CA MET A 213 -9.88 -8.17 -1.20
C MET A 213 -8.71 -9.03 -0.72
N LEU A 214 -9.00 -10.29 -0.39
CA LEU A 214 -8.00 -11.26 0.04
C LEU A 214 -7.99 -12.44 -0.92
N ILE A 215 -6.82 -12.77 -1.44
CA ILE A 215 -6.68 -13.86 -2.40
C ILE A 215 -6.43 -15.19 -1.66
N ARG A 216 -7.10 -16.25 -2.10
CA ARG A 216 -7.06 -17.59 -1.48
C ARG A 216 -6.31 -18.62 -2.34
#